data_AF-A0A7X7S0I2-F1
#
_entry.id   AF-A0A7X7S0I2-F1
#
_cell.length_a   1.000
_cell.length_b   1.000
_cell.length_c   1.000
_cell.angle_alpha   90.00
_cell.angle_beta   90.00
_cell.angle_gamma   90.00
#
_symmetry.space_group_name_H-M   'P 1'
#
loop_
_entity.id
_entity.type
_entity.pdbx_description
1 polymer ?
#
loop_
_entity_poly.entity_id
_entity_poly.type
_entity_poly.pdbx_seq_one_letter_code
_entity_poly.pdbx_strand_id
1 'polypeptide(L)'
;MSYKYIYIFITVLMVFTGCRIPFFPETGKPTKSHHSRSTPEGLISQLVQSYESRRLDLFEDLLADSFRFYVAPSFKNAFIAAYPNSDREAPDTALRFIDNSESYYFWTKSLEIQSHSKLLSNDKVSEIKFYSPLEISSKRYAVAKNGDTVNVELLTNGGAFEIRMTQSATEMLVYSVSIEKQVFYLERDSDRLWVIRKWYDLSSAPNLVE
;
A
#
# COMPACT_ATOMS: atom_id res chain seq x y z
N MET A 1 -69.49 -9.25 -53.40
CA MET A 1 -68.50 -8.30 -53.95
C MET A 1 -67.30 -8.35 -53.02
N SER A 2 -66.32 -9.24 -53.18
CA SER A 2 -65.21 -9.18 -54.15
C SER A 2 -64.63 -7.77 -54.31
N TYR A 3 -63.47 -7.49 -53.72
CA TYR A 3 -62.21 -7.22 -54.42
C TYR A 3 -61.00 -7.44 -53.49
N LYS A 4 -60.07 -8.25 -54.00
CA LYS A 4 -58.68 -8.45 -53.58
C LYS A 4 -57.90 -7.14 -53.60
N TYR A 5 -56.91 -6.97 -52.71
CA TYR A 5 -55.53 -6.66 -53.12
C TYR A 5 -54.51 -7.26 -52.13
N ILE A 6 -53.56 -7.97 -52.73
CA ILE A 6 -52.34 -8.55 -52.19
C ILE A 6 -51.22 -7.57 -52.53
N TYR A 7 -50.31 -7.24 -51.60
CA TYR A 7 -48.86 -7.51 -51.68
C TYR A 7 -47.96 -6.60 -50.81
N ILE A 8 -46.89 -7.25 -50.33
CA ILE A 8 -45.50 -6.76 -50.16
C ILE A 8 -45.28 -5.77 -49.01
N PHE A 9 -44.81 -6.25 -47.84
CA PHE A 9 -43.39 -6.50 -47.52
C PHE A 9 -42.54 -5.24 -47.61
N ILE A 10 -42.56 -4.43 -46.54
CA ILE A 10 -41.39 -3.62 -46.18
C ILE A 10 -41.10 -3.86 -44.70
N THR A 11 -40.11 -4.72 -44.51
CA THR A 11 -39.26 -4.89 -43.35
C THR A 11 -38.88 -3.54 -42.75
N VAL A 12 -39.35 -3.24 -41.54
CA VAL A 12 -38.64 -2.34 -40.63
C VAL A 12 -38.55 -3.04 -39.28
N LEU A 13 -37.48 -3.82 -39.19
CA LEU A 13 -36.94 -4.42 -37.99
C LEU A 13 -36.49 -3.29 -37.05
N MET A 14 -37.39 -2.72 -36.26
CA MET A 14 -37.02 -1.92 -35.08
C MET A 14 -36.80 -2.84 -33.89
N VAL A 15 -35.66 -3.54 -33.92
CA VAL A 15 -35.04 -4.09 -32.72
C VAL A 15 -34.45 -2.91 -31.95
N PHE A 16 -35.27 -2.27 -31.11
CA PHE A 16 -34.79 -1.46 -29.99
C PHE A 16 -34.90 -2.32 -28.72
N THR A 17 -34.06 -3.35 -28.64
CA THR A 17 -33.74 -3.99 -27.36
C THR A 17 -32.24 -3.90 -27.18
N GLY A 18 -31.82 -2.91 -26.40
CA GLY A 18 -30.53 -2.82 -25.71
C GLY A 18 -29.31 -3.24 -26.52
N CYS A 19 -28.64 -2.29 -27.17
CA CYS A 19 -27.23 -2.42 -27.53
C CYS A 19 -26.40 -2.72 -26.27
N ARG A 20 -26.18 -4.01 -25.95
CA ARG A 20 -25.04 -4.44 -25.15
C ARG A 20 -23.86 -4.63 -26.12
N ILE A 21 -22.90 -3.73 -26.04
CA ILE A 21 -21.63 -3.84 -26.76
C ILE A 21 -20.88 -5.03 -26.15
N PRO A 22 -20.62 -6.12 -26.90
CA PRO A 22 -20.09 -7.36 -26.32
C PRO A 22 -18.57 -7.34 -26.06
N PHE A 23 -17.93 -6.17 -26.17
CA PHE A 23 -16.48 -6.00 -26.08
C PHE A 23 -16.01 -5.09 -24.94
N PHE A 24 -16.92 -4.64 -24.07
CA PHE A 24 -16.54 -3.91 -22.85
C PHE A 24 -17.23 -4.55 -21.63
N PRO A 25 -16.50 -4.91 -20.57
CA PRO A 25 -17.14 -5.33 -19.32
C PRO A 25 -17.96 -4.16 -18.72
N GLU A 26 -19.14 -4.46 -18.16
CA GLU A 26 -20.06 -3.49 -17.50
C GLU A 26 -19.48 -2.82 -16.23
N THR A 27 -18.19 -2.92 -15.93
CA THR A 27 -17.62 -2.40 -14.67
C THR A 27 -16.23 -1.80 -14.89
N GLY A 28 -16.21 -0.53 -15.27
CA GLY A 28 -15.02 0.32 -15.22
C GLY A 28 -15.24 1.48 -14.27
N LYS A 29 -15.52 1.21 -12.98
CA LYS A 29 -15.24 2.24 -11.97
C LYS A 29 -13.74 2.55 -12.11
N PRO A 30 -13.30 3.82 -12.17
CA PRO A 30 -11.88 4.13 -12.18
C PRO A 30 -11.21 3.40 -11.01
N THR A 31 -10.36 2.42 -11.28
CA THR A 31 -9.77 1.55 -10.25
C THR A 31 -8.70 2.24 -9.42
N LYS A 32 -8.28 3.43 -9.84
CA LYS A 32 -7.31 4.28 -9.16
C LYS A 32 -7.89 5.66 -8.90
N SER A 33 -8.49 5.87 -7.73
CA SER A 33 -8.68 7.23 -7.22
C SER A 33 -7.32 7.73 -6.71
N HIS A 34 -6.50 8.27 -7.62
CA HIS A 34 -5.13 8.74 -7.36
C HIS A 34 -5.03 9.92 -6.36
N HIS A 35 -6.15 10.41 -5.83
CA HIS A 35 -6.21 11.64 -5.05
C HIS A 35 -5.66 11.53 -3.63
N SER A 36 -5.46 10.32 -3.11
CA SER A 36 -4.96 10.18 -1.74
C SER A 36 -3.49 10.61 -1.60
N ARG A 37 -2.62 10.34 -2.59
CA ARG A 37 -1.18 10.64 -2.49
C ARG A 37 -0.80 12.09 -2.77
N SER A 38 -1.74 13.02 -2.93
CA SER A 38 -1.41 14.44 -3.14
C SER A 38 -0.87 15.12 -1.87
N THR A 39 -1.15 14.56 -0.70
CA THR A 39 -0.64 14.99 0.61
C THR A 39 0.09 13.84 1.31
N PRO A 40 1.05 14.14 2.23
CA PRO A 40 1.70 13.10 3.03
C PRO A 40 0.69 12.29 3.88
N GLU A 41 -0.33 12.95 4.41
CA GLU A 41 -1.42 12.34 5.18
C GLU A 41 -2.19 11.33 4.34
N GLY A 42 -2.58 11.71 3.12
CA GLY A 42 -3.37 10.83 2.28
C GLY A 42 -2.53 9.67 1.71
N LEU A 43 -1.20 9.81 1.62
CA LEU A 43 -0.30 8.67 1.41
C LEU A 43 -0.41 7.66 2.55
N ILE A 44 -0.39 8.11 3.82
CA ILE A 44 -0.57 7.22 4.98
C ILE A 44 -1.97 6.60 4.98
N SER A 45 -3.01 7.35 4.63
CA SER A 45 -4.36 6.80 4.49
C SER A 45 -4.44 5.73 3.40
N GLN A 46 -3.76 5.92 2.27
CA GLN A 46 -3.69 4.90 1.22
C GLN A 46 -2.89 3.67 1.66
N LEU A 47 -1.84 3.82 2.47
CA LEU A 47 -1.13 2.70 3.09
C LEU A 47 -2.10 1.83 3.89
N VAL A 48 -2.84 2.43 4.84
CA VAL A 48 -3.87 1.72 5.63
C VAL A 48 -4.91 1.06 4.71
N GLN A 49 -5.43 1.81 3.74
CA GLN A 49 -6.42 1.31 2.79
C GLN A 49 -5.89 0.10 2.00
N SER A 50 -4.62 0.08 1.60
CA SER A 50 -4.04 -1.02 0.84
C SER A 50 -4.06 -2.34 1.63
N TYR A 51 -3.84 -2.29 2.94
CA TYR A 51 -3.98 -3.45 3.82
C TYR A 51 -5.45 -3.84 3.99
N GLU A 52 -6.32 -2.91 4.38
CA GLU A 52 -7.72 -3.23 4.70
C GLU A 52 -8.51 -3.72 3.50
N SER A 53 -8.26 -3.14 2.32
CA SER A 53 -8.86 -3.58 1.07
C SER A 53 -8.09 -4.72 0.39
N ARG A 54 -6.93 -5.09 0.95
CA ARG A 54 -6.02 -6.12 0.42
C ARG A 54 -5.62 -5.89 -1.04
N ARG A 55 -5.43 -4.62 -1.40
CA ARG A 55 -5.10 -4.17 -2.76
C ARG A 55 -3.61 -3.96 -2.90
N LEU A 56 -2.92 -4.97 -3.42
CA LEU A 56 -1.48 -4.90 -3.68
C LEU A 56 -1.10 -3.75 -4.62
N ASP A 57 -1.92 -3.48 -5.64
CA ASP A 57 -1.69 -2.37 -6.57
C ASP A 57 -1.71 -0.99 -5.88
N LEU A 58 -2.57 -0.80 -4.87
CA LEU A 58 -2.57 0.43 -4.07
C LEU A 58 -1.32 0.54 -3.19
N PHE A 59 -0.78 -0.59 -2.73
CA PHE A 59 0.46 -0.65 -1.95
C PHE A 59 1.67 -0.35 -2.83
N GLU A 60 1.75 -0.98 -4.00
CA GLU A 60 2.84 -0.77 -4.96
C GLU A 60 2.95 0.70 -5.41
N ASP A 61 1.82 1.37 -5.63
CA ASP A 61 1.75 2.78 -5.98
C ASP A 61 2.32 3.71 -4.88
N LEU A 62 2.54 3.22 -3.65
CA LEU A 62 3.15 4.00 -2.57
C LEU A 62 4.67 3.99 -2.62
N LEU A 63 5.30 3.04 -3.32
CA LEU A 63 6.74 2.80 -3.19
C LEU A 63 7.51 3.43 -4.36
N ALA A 64 8.46 4.32 -4.04
CA ALA A 64 9.39 4.86 -5.03
C ALA A 64 10.25 3.75 -5.64
N ASP A 65 10.77 3.92 -6.84
CA ASP A 65 11.62 2.89 -7.47
C ASP A 65 12.91 2.63 -6.68
N SER A 66 13.42 3.64 -5.97
CA SER A 66 14.56 3.53 -5.07
C SER A 66 14.20 3.10 -3.64
N PHE A 67 12.98 2.60 -3.42
CA PHE A 67 12.45 2.29 -2.09
C PHE A 67 13.31 1.32 -1.29
N ARG A 68 13.47 1.65 0.01
CA ARG A 68 14.09 0.79 1.01
C ARG A 68 13.27 0.76 2.30
N PHE A 69 13.01 -0.44 2.81
CA PHE A 69 12.45 -0.67 4.14
C PHE A 69 13.58 -1.05 5.10
N TYR A 70 13.83 -0.24 6.12
CA TYR A 70 14.90 -0.41 7.09
C TYR A 70 14.35 -1.07 8.36
N VAL A 71 14.95 -2.19 8.72
CA VAL A 71 14.49 -3.03 9.83
C VAL A 71 14.99 -2.47 11.15
N ALA A 72 14.12 -2.50 12.18
CA ALA A 72 14.47 -2.02 13.51
C ALA A 72 15.70 -2.76 14.06
N PRO A 73 16.65 -2.05 14.72
CA PRO A 73 17.86 -2.66 15.28
C PRO A 73 17.57 -3.82 16.24
N SER A 74 16.43 -3.78 16.96
CA SER A 74 15.99 -4.87 17.84
C SER A 74 15.75 -6.19 17.12
N PHE A 75 15.40 -6.17 15.82
CA PHE A 75 15.16 -7.38 15.02
C PHE A 75 16.39 -7.85 14.24
N LYS A 76 17.53 -7.13 14.35
CA LYS A 76 18.74 -7.39 13.56
C LYS A 76 19.16 -8.86 13.55
N ASN A 77 19.18 -9.53 14.70
CA ASN A 77 19.65 -10.91 14.79
C ASN A 77 18.72 -11.88 14.05
N ALA A 78 17.41 -11.74 14.24
CA ALA A 78 16.40 -12.54 13.53
C ALA A 78 16.46 -12.27 12.01
N PHE A 79 16.66 -11.01 11.64
CA PHE A 79 16.80 -10.60 10.25
C PHE A 79 18.03 -11.23 9.58
N ILE A 80 19.21 -11.16 10.22
CA ILE A 80 20.44 -11.77 9.69
C ILE A 80 20.29 -13.29 9.57
N ALA A 81 19.64 -13.94 10.54
CA ALA A 81 19.40 -15.38 10.49
C ALA A 81 18.52 -15.78 9.28
N ALA A 82 17.50 -14.99 8.98
CA ALA A 82 16.62 -15.22 7.83
C ALA A 82 17.26 -14.80 6.49
N TYR A 83 18.11 -13.76 6.51
CA TYR A 83 18.71 -13.15 5.32
C TYR A 83 20.21 -12.87 5.52
N PRO A 84 21.06 -13.92 5.52
CA PRO A 84 22.47 -13.83 5.91
C PRO A 84 23.33 -12.93 5.01
N ASN A 85 22.90 -12.72 3.76
CA ASN A 85 23.62 -11.90 2.77
C ASN A 85 22.99 -10.51 2.58
N SER A 86 22.31 -9.98 3.61
CA SER A 86 21.66 -8.68 3.50
C SER A 86 22.63 -7.52 3.61
N ASP A 87 22.40 -6.51 2.78
CA ASP A 87 23.10 -5.24 2.84
C ASP A 87 22.62 -4.39 4.02
N ARG A 88 23.50 -3.47 4.44
CA ARG A 88 23.21 -2.44 5.42
C ARG A 88 23.84 -1.12 5.01
N GLU A 89 23.25 -0.02 5.45
CA GLU A 89 23.83 1.30 5.24
C GLU A 89 23.51 2.25 6.39
N ALA A 90 24.29 3.32 6.50
CA ALA A 90 23.98 4.42 7.40
C ALA A 90 22.76 5.20 6.88
N PRO A 91 21.90 5.71 7.77
CA PRO A 91 20.82 6.62 7.39
C PRO A 91 21.36 7.89 6.73
N ASP A 92 20.50 8.57 5.99
CA ASP A 92 20.83 9.88 5.43
C ASP A 92 20.98 10.90 6.57
N THR A 93 22.10 11.62 6.62
CA THR A 93 22.38 12.63 7.66
C THR A 93 21.38 13.78 7.67
N ALA A 94 20.60 13.94 6.59
CA ALA A 94 19.49 14.87 6.54
C ALA A 94 18.28 14.44 7.40
N LEU A 95 18.15 13.16 7.77
CA LEU A 95 17.07 12.64 8.60
C LEU A 95 17.29 13.00 10.08
N ARG A 96 16.22 13.44 10.75
CA ARG A 96 16.24 13.92 12.14
C ARG A 96 15.51 13.00 13.10
N PHE A 97 14.60 12.15 12.62
CA PHE A 97 13.87 11.22 13.47
C PHE A 97 14.54 9.84 13.56
N ILE A 98 15.66 9.65 12.87
CA ILE A 98 16.46 8.42 12.87
C ILE A 98 17.75 8.63 13.65
N ASP A 99 18.21 7.60 14.36
CA ASP A 99 19.55 7.57 14.89
C ASP A 99 20.59 7.35 13.78
N ASN A 100 21.37 8.39 13.47
CA ASN A 100 22.39 8.38 12.43
C ASN A 100 23.71 7.73 12.88
N SER A 101 23.81 7.22 14.11
CA SER A 101 25.02 6.58 14.63
C SER A 101 25.14 5.09 14.27
N GLU A 102 24.05 4.44 13.87
CA GLU A 102 24.01 3.02 13.53
C GLU A 102 23.68 2.77 12.05
N SER A 103 24.15 1.65 11.50
CA SER A 103 23.75 1.18 10.17
C SER A 103 22.56 0.23 10.26
N TYR A 104 21.61 0.38 9.33
CA TYR A 104 20.38 -0.40 9.29
C TYR A 104 20.42 -1.39 8.14
N TYR A 105 19.96 -2.62 8.40
CA TYR A 105 19.65 -3.57 7.34
C TYR A 105 18.36 -3.16 6.65
N PHE A 106 18.22 -3.49 5.35
CA PHE A 106 17.03 -3.11 4.61
C PHE A 106 16.55 -4.17 3.61
N TRP A 107 15.25 -4.13 3.32
CA TRP A 107 14.65 -4.75 2.14
C TRP A 107 14.50 -3.75 1.01
N THR A 108 14.62 -4.24 -0.21
CA THR A 108 14.35 -3.48 -1.43
C THR A 108 12.85 -3.50 -1.74
N LYS A 109 12.42 -2.62 -2.66
CA LYS A 109 11.05 -2.62 -3.22
C LYS A 109 10.57 -4.01 -3.64
N SER A 110 11.40 -4.77 -4.35
CA SER A 110 11.01 -6.10 -4.84
C SER A 110 10.74 -7.10 -3.72
N LEU A 111 11.58 -7.11 -2.68
CA LEU A 111 11.39 -7.98 -1.51
C LEU A 111 10.16 -7.56 -0.70
N GLU A 112 9.96 -6.25 -0.53
CA GLU A 112 8.81 -5.69 0.17
C GLU A 112 7.49 -6.07 -0.52
N ILE A 113 7.41 -5.88 -1.84
CA ILE A 113 6.25 -6.28 -2.66
C ILE A 113 6.05 -7.79 -2.60
N GLN A 114 7.13 -8.57 -2.72
CA GLN A 114 7.02 -10.03 -2.64
C GLN A 114 6.44 -10.48 -1.30
N SER A 115 6.91 -9.91 -0.19
CA SER A 115 6.39 -10.19 1.16
C SER A 115 4.91 -9.83 1.28
N HIS A 116 4.54 -8.61 0.86
CA HIS A 116 3.16 -8.12 0.94
C HIS A 116 2.22 -8.87 -0.01
N SER A 117 2.69 -9.28 -1.19
CA SER A 117 1.89 -10.09 -2.12
C SER A 117 1.42 -11.39 -1.48
N LYS A 118 2.28 -12.04 -0.68
CA LYS A 118 1.96 -13.28 0.05
C LYS A 118 0.91 -13.06 1.12
N LEU A 119 0.91 -11.90 1.78
CA LEU A 119 -0.09 -11.55 2.79
C LEU A 119 -1.42 -11.16 2.16
N LEU A 120 -1.40 -10.16 1.27
CA LEU A 120 -2.61 -9.54 0.73
C LEU A 120 -3.38 -10.49 -0.20
N SER A 121 -2.67 -11.34 -0.94
CA SER A 121 -3.26 -12.30 -1.90
C SER A 121 -3.57 -13.67 -1.28
N ASN A 122 -3.32 -13.87 0.02
CA ASN A 122 -3.57 -15.15 0.68
C ASN A 122 -5.08 -15.43 0.77
N ASP A 123 -5.53 -16.56 0.23
CA ASP A 123 -6.93 -16.97 0.26
C ASP A 123 -7.44 -17.28 1.67
N LYS A 124 -6.55 -17.68 2.57
CA LYS A 124 -6.88 -17.90 3.98
C LYS A 124 -7.03 -16.62 4.77
N VAL A 125 -6.43 -15.50 4.34
CA VAL A 125 -6.67 -14.21 5.00
C VAL A 125 -8.08 -13.78 4.63
N SER A 126 -8.96 -13.62 5.62
CA SER A 126 -10.33 -13.17 5.42
C SER A 126 -10.45 -11.66 5.56
N GLU A 127 -9.72 -11.08 6.51
CA GLU A 127 -9.76 -9.64 6.82
C GLU A 127 -8.39 -9.17 7.34
N ILE A 128 -8.03 -7.95 6.98
CA ILE A 128 -6.99 -7.16 7.66
C ILE A 128 -7.68 -5.88 8.11
N LYS A 129 -7.55 -5.51 9.38
CA LYS A 129 -8.25 -4.33 9.90
C LYS A 129 -7.42 -3.56 10.91
N PHE A 130 -7.27 -2.27 10.69
CA PHE A 130 -6.66 -1.38 11.66
C PHE A 130 -7.66 -1.06 12.76
N TYR A 131 -7.32 -1.40 13.99
CA TYR A 131 -8.12 -1.04 15.17
C TYR A 131 -7.50 0.14 15.94
N SER A 132 -6.22 0.44 15.67
CA SER A 132 -5.56 1.66 16.11
C SER A 132 -4.98 2.37 14.89
N PRO A 133 -5.30 3.66 14.66
CA PRO A 133 -4.82 4.40 13.51
C PRO A 133 -3.30 4.63 13.59
N LEU A 134 -2.68 4.78 12.42
CA LEU A 134 -1.32 5.27 12.32
C LEU A 134 -1.36 6.80 12.33
N GLU A 135 -0.85 7.42 13.40
CA GLU A 135 -0.93 8.86 13.60
C GLU A 135 0.38 9.55 13.24
N ILE A 136 0.33 10.59 12.41
CA ILE A 136 1.50 11.42 12.12
C ILE A 136 1.73 12.35 13.31
N SER A 137 2.75 12.04 14.11
CA SER A 137 3.09 12.80 15.31
C SER A 137 4.04 13.96 15.01
N SER A 138 4.84 13.88 13.95
CA SER A 138 5.69 14.98 13.50
C SER A 138 5.94 14.92 12.00
N LYS A 139 6.17 16.10 11.42
CA LYS A 139 6.43 16.26 10.00
C LYS A 139 7.50 17.32 9.77
N ARG A 140 8.44 17.03 8.88
CA ARG A 140 9.47 17.98 8.46
C ARG A 140 9.59 18.00 6.94
N TYR A 141 9.44 19.19 6.39
CA TYR A 141 9.62 19.43 4.96
C TYR A 141 11.08 19.78 4.66
N ALA A 142 11.66 19.14 3.64
CA ALA A 142 12.91 19.55 3.04
C ALA A 142 12.60 20.36 1.79
N VAL A 143 12.99 21.64 1.81
CA VAL A 143 12.68 22.61 0.75
C VAL A 143 13.95 22.89 -0.06
N ALA A 144 13.86 22.84 -1.38
CA ALA A 144 14.95 23.24 -2.26
C ALA A 144 15.20 24.76 -2.20
N LYS A 145 16.33 25.19 -2.76
CA LYS A 145 16.71 26.61 -2.80
C LYS A 145 15.68 27.49 -3.53
N ASN A 146 14.87 26.92 -4.41
CA ASN A 146 13.80 27.60 -5.14
C ASN A 146 12.47 27.69 -4.37
N GLY A 147 12.40 27.16 -3.14
CA GLY A 147 11.18 27.16 -2.33
C GLY A 147 10.27 25.95 -2.55
N ASP A 148 10.60 25.04 -3.48
CA ASP A 148 9.81 23.83 -3.71
C ASP A 148 10.09 22.77 -2.65
N THR A 149 9.03 22.18 -2.11
CA THR A 149 9.15 21.01 -1.24
C THR A 149 9.62 19.81 -2.05
N VAL A 150 10.80 19.30 -1.74
CA VAL A 150 11.40 18.15 -2.44
C VAL A 150 11.11 16.84 -1.69
N ASN A 151 11.24 16.85 -0.37
CA ASN A 151 11.05 15.66 0.45
C ASN A 151 10.29 15.97 1.74
N VAL A 152 9.71 14.93 2.34
CA VAL A 152 9.05 15.02 3.65
C VAL A 152 9.51 13.89 4.52
N GLU A 153 9.94 14.21 5.73
CA GLU A 153 10.18 13.25 6.79
C GLU A 153 8.97 13.23 7.72
N LEU A 154 8.28 12.09 7.80
CA LEU A 154 7.17 11.85 8.70
C LEU A 154 7.63 10.96 9.84
N LEU A 155 7.30 11.34 11.07
CA LEU A 155 7.30 10.45 12.21
C LEU A 155 5.86 10.05 12.49
N THR A 156 5.61 8.75 12.56
CA THR A 156 4.30 8.21 12.93
C THR A 156 4.40 7.39 14.21
N ASN A 157 3.37 7.47 15.03
CA ASN A 157 3.20 6.67 16.23
C ASN A 157 1.88 5.87 16.14
N GLY A 158 1.80 4.80 16.91
CA GLY A 158 0.63 3.92 16.94
C GLY A 158 0.58 3.01 15.72
N GLY A 159 -0.62 2.78 15.20
CA GLY A 159 -0.85 1.77 14.18
C GLY A 159 -0.85 0.37 14.77
N ALA A 160 -2.02 -0.25 14.82
CA ALA A 160 -2.13 -1.66 15.14
C ALA A 160 -3.29 -2.26 14.36
N PHE A 161 -3.06 -3.46 13.84
CA PHE A 161 -4.03 -4.15 12.99
C PHE A 161 -4.11 -5.63 13.32
N GLU A 162 -5.29 -6.20 13.07
CA GLU A 162 -5.53 -7.63 13.14
C GLU A 162 -5.51 -8.22 11.73
N ILE A 163 -4.92 -9.41 11.60
CA ILE A 163 -5.07 -10.27 10.44
C ILE A 163 -5.93 -11.46 10.89
N ARG A 164 -7.09 -11.61 10.26
CA ARG A 164 -7.99 -12.75 10.49
C ARG A 164 -7.76 -13.77 9.39
N MET A 165 -7.49 -15.01 9.80
CA MET A 165 -7.22 -16.11 8.89
C MET A 165 -8.17 -17.27 9.13
N THR A 166 -8.75 -17.82 8.08
CA THR A 166 -9.55 -19.04 8.11
C THR A 166 -8.61 -20.25 8.07
N GLN A 167 -8.55 -21.00 9.16
CA GLN A 167 -7.78 -22.25 9.24
C GLN A 167 -8.62 -23.46 8.79
N SER A 168 -9.89 -23.47 9.16
CA SER A 168 -10.90 -24.45 8.75
C SER A 168 -12.28 -23.81 8.68
N ALA A 169 -13.31 -24.56 8.29
CA ALA A 169 -14.68 -24.04 8.21
C ALA A 169 -15.22 -23.48 9.55
N THR A 170 -14.62 -23.88 10.68
CA THR A 170 -15.08 -23.50 12.04
C THR A 170 -14.01 -22.78 12.85
N GLU A 171 -12.79 -22.62 12.32
CA GLU A 171 -11.66 -22.09 13.08
C GLU A 171 -11.07 -20.86 12.38
N MET A 172 -10.99 -19.78 13.16
CA MET A 172 -10.32 -18.54 12.76
C MET A 172 -9.13 -18.27 13.67
N LEU A 173 -7.99 -17.98 13.06
CA LEU A 173 -6.82 -17.45 13.72
C LEU A 173 -6.84 -15.92 13.62
N VAL A 174 -6.48 -15.26 14.71
CA VAL A 174 -6.34 -13.80 14.75
C VAL A 174 -4.91 -13.48 15.16
N TYR A 175 -4.21 -12.76 14.29
CA TYR A 175 -2.87 -12.26 14.55
C TYR A 175 -2.93 -10.76 14.75
N SER A 176 -2.35 -10.26 15.84
CA SER A 176 -2.25 -8.83 16.12
C SER A 176 -0.84 -8.34 15.80
N VAL A 177 -0.75 -7.26 15.03
CA VAL A 177 0.50 -6.62 14.66
C VAL A 177 0.49 -5.19 15.16
N SER A 178 1.51 -4.82 15.91
CA SER A 178 1.77 -3.45 16.38
C SER A 178 2.87 -2.84 15.53
N ILE A 179 2.58 -1.70 14.90
CA ILE A 179 3.53 -0.93 14.09
C ILE A 179 4.35 0.03 14.98
N GLU A 180 3.76 0.49 16.09
CA GLU A 180 4.39 1.36 17.08
C GLU A 180 4.95 2.66 16.50
N LYS A 181 6.25 2.72 16.18
CA LYS A 181 6.94 3.94 15.77
C LYS A 181 7.63 3.71 14.44
N GLN A 182 7.30 4.55 13.47
CA GLN A 182 7.85 4.46 12.11
C GLN A 182 8.29 5.83 11.63
N VAL A 183 9.26 5.86 10.73
CA VAL A 183 9.63 7.07 10.01
C VAL A 183 9.55 6.83 8.51
N PHE A 184 8.79 7.69 7.83
CA PHE A 184 8.66 7.67 6.38
C PHE A 184 9.38 8.87 5.78
N TYR A 185 10.33 8.62 4.89
CA TYR A 185 10.93 9.64 4.05
C TYR A 185 10.30 9.57 2.67
N LEU A 186 9.59 10.64 2.33
CA LEU A 186 8.77 10.75 1.14
C LEU A 186 9.46 11.65 0.11
N GLU A 187 9.26 11.31 -1.15
CA GLU A 187 9.61 12.14 -2.30
C GLU A 187 8.41 12.27 -3.24
N ARG A 188 8.52 13.15 -4.24
CA ARG A 188 7.52 13.29 -5.30
C ARG A 188 7.89 12.42 -6.50
N ASP A 189 6.95 11.63 -7.01
CA ASP A 189 7.10 10.90 -8.26
C ASP A 189 6.92 11.82 -9.51
N SER A 190 6.98 11.22 -10.71
CA SER A 190 6.81 11.94 -11.97
C SER A 190 5.45 12.65 -12.10
N ASP A 191 4.43 12.13 -11.43
CA ASP A 191 3.07 12.67 -11.44
C ASP A 191 2.88 13.72 -10.32
N ARG A 192 3.97 14.08 -9.63
CA ARG A 192 3.99 14.99 -8.48
C ARG A 192 3.12 14.49 -7.34
N LEU A 193 2.96 13.18 -7.20
CA LEU A 193 2.33 12.54 -6.06
C LEU A 193 3.39 12.09 -5.05
N TRP A 194 3.05 12.03 -3.77
CA TRP A 194 3.97 11.52 -2.76
C TRP A 194 4.15 10.01 -2.94
N VAL A 195 5.38 9.55 -2.75
CA VAL A 195 5.77 8.15 -2.64
C VAL A 195 6.77 7.99 -1.50
N ILE A 196 6.82 6.80 -0.92
CA ILE A 196 7.77 6.42 0.12
C ILE A 196 9.08 6.05 -0.57
N ARG A 197 10.14 6.77 -0.23
CA ARG A 197 11.51 6.46 -0.65
C ARG A 197 12.22 5.62 0.40
N LYS A 198 12.03 5.95 1.67
CA LYS A 198 12.60 5.20 2.79
C LYS A 198 11.56 5.01 3.86
N TRP A 199 11.47 3.81 4.41
CA TRP A 199 10.60 3.48 5.53
C TRP A 199 11.45 2.84 6.61
N TYR A 200 11.57 3.49 7.77
CA TYR A 200 12.27 2.96 8.93
C TYR A 200 11.29 2.43 9.96
N ASP A 201 11.46 1.16 10.31
CA ASP A 201 10.87 0.57 11.50
C ASP A 201 11.72 0.92 12.72
N LEU A 202 11.10 1.65 13.65
CA LEU A 202 11.71 2.05 14.93
C LEU A 202 10.99 1.38 16.11
N SER A 203 10.16 0.36 15.85
CA SER A 203 9.53 -0.42 16.89
C SER A 203 10.57 -1.15 17.73
N SER A 204 10.23 -1.37 19.00
CA SER A 204 11.03 -2.21 19.88
C SER A 204 10.35 -3.56 19.93
N ALA A 205 11.05 -4.65 19.65
CA ALA A 205 10.49 -5.95 20.00
C ALA A 205 10.16 -5.93 21.51
N PRO A 206 8.95 -6.27 21.97
CA PRO A 206 8.85 -6.82 23.31
C PRO A 206 9.80 -8.01 23.30
N ASN A 207 10.74 -8.04 24.26
CA ASN A 207 11.62 -9.20 24.44
C ASN A 207 10.74 -10.45 24.28
N LEU A 208 10.99 -11.25 23.24
CA LEU A 208 10.53 -12.62 23.24
C LEU A 208 11.33 -13.26 24.37
N VAL A 209 10.74 -13.20 25.58
CA VAL A 209 11.22 -13.99 26.70
C VAL A 209 11.19 -15.43 26.20
N GLU A 210 12.37 -16.05 26.16
CA GLU A 210 12.56 -17.47 25.85
C GLU A 210 11.64 -18.37 26.68
#